data_AF-A0AA47FFQ7-F1
#
_entry.id   AF-A0AA47FFQ7-F1
#
_cell.length_a   1.000
_cell.length_b   1.000
_cell.length_c   1.000
_cell.angle_alpha   90.00
_cell.angle_beta   90.00
_cell.angle_gamma   90.00
#
_symmetry.space_group_name_H-M   'P 1'
#
loop_
_entity.id
_entity.type
_entity.pdbx_description
1 polymer ?
#
loop_
_entity_poly.entity_id
_entity_poly.type
_entity_poly.pdbx_seq_one_letter_code
_entity_poly.pdbx_strand_id
1 'polypeptide(L)'
;MRPEQPAGGAGRCPAWCAVNHEAGDELDGVVHESAHLPVAGVVPQHGHGDDGVLARQAVPTELYLVRYQYASEADEWLYLGDGHHGLDVSPETAQRLRWAIGRLMDTKAELR
;
A
#
# COMPACT_ATOMS: atom_id res chain seq x y z
N MET A 1 -9.08 6.57 37.74
CA MET A 1 -9.77 5.70 36.77
C MET A 1 -10.26 6.59 35.64
N ARG A 2 -9.58 6.54 34.49
CA ARG A 2 -9.98 7.28 33.28
C ARG A 2 -11.13 6.49 32.64
N PRO A 3 -12.25 7.10 32.23
CA PRO A 3 -13.30 6.37 31.54
C PRO A 3 -12.72 5.87 30.23
N GLU A 4 -12.64 4.56 30.09
CA GLU A 4 -12.31 3.87 28.85
C GLU A 4 -13.36 4.32 27.84
N GLN A 5 -12.94 5.03 26.80
CA GLN A 5 -13.81 5.30 25.67
C GLN A 5 -14.27 3.94 25.13
N PRO A 6 -15.55 3.75 24.80
CA PRO A 6 -15.91 2.61 23.97
C PRO A 6 -15.06 2.73 22.70
N ALA A 7 -14.42 1.63 22.28
CA ALA A 7 -13.79 1.50 20.98
C ALA A 7 -14.87 1.57 19.89
N GLY A 8 -15.51 2.72 19.77
CA GLY A 8 -16.58 3.04 18.85
C GLY A 8 -15.96 3.38 17.51
N GLY A 9 -15.60 2.34 16.76
CA GLY A 9 -15.15 2.45 15.37
C GLY A 9 -15.37 1.18 14.55
N ALA A 10 -15.47 0.01 15.19
CA ALA A 10 -15.53 -1.29 14.52
C ALA A 10 -16.96 -1.85 14.46
N GLY A 11 -17.82 -1.28 13.61
CA GLY A 11 -19.18 -1.82 13.45
C GLY A 11 -19.82 -1.60 12.10
N ARG A 12 -19.18 -0.85 11.20
CA ARG A 12 -19.71 -0.61 9.86
C ARG A 12 -18.59 -0.52 8.85
N CYS A 13 -18.76 -1.21 7.74
CA CYS A 13 -17.88 -1.13 6.59
C CYS A 13 -17.61 0.34 6.21
N PRO A 14 -16.34 0.78 6.14
CA PRO A 14 -15.99 2.14 5.76
C PRO A 14 -16.52 2.49 4.36
N ALA A 15 -16.90 3.75 4.14
CA ALA A 15 -17.47 4.18 2.85
C ALA A 15 -16.49 4.08 1.65
N TRP A 16 -15.19 3.95 1.91
CA TRP A 16 -14.16 3.75 0.90
C TRP A 16 -13.88 2.28 0.59
N CYS A 17 -14.41 1.35 1.40
CA CYS A 17 -14.21 -0.07 1.21
C CYS A 17 -14.95 -0.52 -0.06
N ALA A 18 -14.24 -1.23 -0.93
CA ALA A 18 -14.75 -1.81 -2.16
C ALA A 18 -15.06 -3.31 -2.02
N VAL A 19 -14.67 -3.93 -0.90
CA VAL A 19 -14.98 -5.33 -0.60
C VAL A 19 -16.44 -5.46 -0.19
N ASN A 20 -17.14 -6.42 -0.80
CA ASN A 20 -18.49 -6.78 -0.38
C ASN A 20 -18.43 -7.72 0.83
N HIS A 21 -18.74 -7.20 2.01
CA HIS A 21 -18.90 -7.99 3.23
C HIS A 21 -20.36 -8.37 3.40
N GLU A 22 -20.62 -9.66 3.63
CA GLU A 22 -21.99 -10.13 3.88
C GLU A 22 -22.41 -9.79 5.33
N ALA A 23 -23.70 -9.58 5.54
CA ALA A 23 -24.24 -9.25 6.86
C ALA A 23 -24.17 -10.50 7.78
N GLY A 24 -23.06 -10.69 8.46
CA GLY A 24 -22.83 -11.83 9.34
C GLY A 24 -21.37 -12.28 9.48
N ASP A 25 -20.45 -11.67 8.74
CA ASP A 25 -19.02 -11.94 8.92
C ASP A 25 -18.62 -11.62 10.38
N GLU A 26 -18.01 -12.59 11.06
CA GLU A 26 -17.37 -12.35 12.36
C GLU A 26 -16.36 -11.22 12.17
N LEU A 27 -16.51 -10.13 12.92
CA LEU A 27 -15.71 -8.91 12.76
C LEU A 27 -14.20 -9.16 13.00
N ASP A 28 -13.85 -10.27 13.64
CA ASP A 28 -12.48 -10.70 13.83
C ASP A 28 -11.93 -11.27 12.52
N GLY A 29 -11.06 -10.50 11.86
CA GLY A 29 -10.39 -10.88 10.61
C GLY A 29 -10.99 -10.28 9.34
N VAL A 30 -12.06 -9.48 9.44
CA VAL A 30 -12.57 -8.70 8.31
C VAL A 30 -11.54 -7.65 7.90
N VAL A 31 -11.13 -7.67 6.64
CA VAL A 31 -10.25 -6.65 6.04
C VAL A 31 -11.08 -5.77 5.13
N HIS A 32 -11.07 -4.47 5.40
CA HIS A 32 -11.63 -3.47 4.51
C HIS A 32 -10.54 -3.05 3.54
N GLU A 33 -10.80 -3.09 2.23
CA GLU A 33 -9.86 -2.67 1.19
C GLU A 33 -10.52 -1.70 0.23
N SER A 34 -9.80 -0.65 -0.19
CA SER A 34 -10.24 0.23 -1.26
C SER A 34 -10.14 -0.46 -2.62
N ALA A 35 -10.76 0.12 -3.64
CA ALA A 35 -10.46 -0.28 -5.01
C ALA A 35 -8.96 -0.17 -5.28
N HIS A 36 -8.41 -1.16 -5.98
CA HIS A 36 -7.00 -1.14 -6.38
C HIS A 36 -6.77 -0.02 -7.38
N LEU A 37 -5.85 0.89 -7.07
CA LEU A 37 -5.43 1.92 -8.00
C LEU A 37 -4.19 1.43 -8.76
N PRO A 38 -4.30 1.07 -10.05
CA PRO A 38 -3.16 0.64 -10.84
C PRO A 38 -2.24 1.81 -11.17
N VAL A 39 -0.94 1.55 -11.10
CA VAL A 39 0.15 2.50 -11.37
C VAL A 39 1.15 1.79 -12.27
N ALA A 40 1.32 2.29 -13.49
CA ALA A 40 2.36 1.81 -14.40
C ALA A 40 3.74 2.08 -13.79
N GLY A 41 4.54 1.04 -13.63
CA GLY A 41 5.86 1.10 -13.00
C GLY A 41 6.91 0.32 -13.77
N VAL A 42 8.15 0.47 -13.31
CA VAL A 42 9.29 -0.31 -13.76
C VAL A 42 10.04 -0.77 -12.51
N VAL A 43 10.16 -2.08 -12.33
CA VAL A 43 10.82 -2.67 -11.16
C VAL A 43 12.10 -3.40 -11.58
N PRO A 44 13.16 -3.36 -10.76
CA PRO A 44 14.35 -4.14 -11.02
C PRO A 44 14.11 -5.62 -10.67
N GLN A 45 14.33 -6.51 -11.63
CA GLN A 45 14.35 -7.96 -11.39
C GLN A 45 15.75 -8.52 -11.63
N HIS A 46 16.15 -9.50 -10.82
CA HIS A 46 17.41 -10.22 -11.05
C HIS A 46 17.18 -11.28 -12.11
N GLY A 47 17.88 -11.18 -13.23
CA GLY A 47 17.89 -12.15 -14.31
C GLY A 47 19.32 -12.49 -14.73
N HIS A 48 19.48 -13.56 -15.48
CA HIS A 48 20.72 -13.78 -16.22
C HIS A 48 20.66 -12.94 -17.50
N GLY A 49 21.67 -12.09 -17.70
CA GLY A 49 21.88 -11.43 -18.99
C GLY A 49 22.26 -12.46 -20.07
N ASP A 50 22.32 -12.00 -21.32
CA ASP A 50 22.74 -12.84 -22.46
C ASP A 50 24.18 -13.39 -22.30
N ASP A 51 24.98 -12.77 -21.44
CA ASP A 51 26.32 -13.18 -21.04
C ASP A 51 26.37 -14.15 -19.84
N GLY A 52 25.21 -14.55 -19.31
CA GLY A 52 25.09 -15.40 -18.14
C GLY A 52 25.44 -14.71 -16.81
N VAL A 53 25.64 -13.39 -16.81
CA VAL A 53 25.92 -12.63 -15.59
C VAL A 53 24.59 -12.22 -14.94
N LEU A 54 24.52 -12.33 -13.61
CA LEU A 54 23.38 -11.80 -12.84
C LEU A 54 23.32 -10.28 -13.01
N ALA A 55 22.27 -9.81 -13.69
CA ALA A 55 22.04 -8.40 -13.96
C ALA A 55 20.64 -8.00 -13.46
N ARG A 56 20.49 -6.71 -13.12
CA ARG A 56 19.17 -6.13 -12.87
C ARG A 56 18.56 -5.69 -14.19
N GLN A 57 17.45 -6.30 -14.56
CA GLN A 57 16.65 -5.92 -15.72
C GLN A 57 15.53 -4.99 -15.27
N ALA A 58 15.26 -3.96 -16.07
CA ALA A 58 14.16 -3.03 -15.88
C ALA A 58 12.89 -3.65 -16.49
N VAL A 59 12.02 -4.18 -15.64
CA VAL A 59 10.83 -4.90 -16.10
C VAL A 59 9.60 -3.99 -15.96
N PRO A 60 8.83 -3.75 -17.03
CA PRO A 60 7.53 -3.10 -16.92
C PRO A 60 6.62 -3.89 -15.98
N THR A 61 6.02 -3.21 -15.01
CA THR A 61 5.22 -3.88 -13.98
C THR A 61 4.07 -2.97 -13.58
N GLU A 62 2.89 -3.56 -13.40
CA GLU A 62 1.74 -2.86 -12.84
C GLU A 62 1.83 -2.95 -11.31
N LEU A 63 1.93 -1.79 -10.67
CA LEU A 63 1.88 -1.67 -9.22
C LEU A 63 0.46 -1.27 -8.81
N TYR A 64 0.03 -1.71 -7.65
CA TYR A 64 -1.25 -1.35 -7.04
C TYR A 64 -1.00 -0.51 -5.80
N LEU A 65 -1.75 0.59 -5.69
CA LEU A 65 -1.90 1.31 -4.44
C LEU A 65 -3.27 0.96 -3.84
N VAL A 66 -3.26 0.42 -2.63
CA VAL A 66 -4.47 -0.04 -1.93
C VAL A 66 -4.47 0.51 -0.51
N ARG A 67 -5.61 1.08 -0.09
CA ARG A 67 -5.87 1.41 1.31
C ARG A 67 -6.55 0.22 1.96
N TYR A 68 -6.06 -0.20 3.12
CA TYR A 68 -6.69 -1.28 3.87
C TYR A 68 -6.71 -1.02 5.38
N GLN A 69 -7.65 -1.67 6.06
CA GLN A 69 -7.81 -1.64 7.51
C GLN A 69 -8.42 -2.95 7.98
N TYR A 70 -7.84 -3.56 9.01
CA TYR A 70 -8.48 -4.67 9.73
C TYR A 70 -9.59 -4.13 10.61
N ALA A 71 -10.78 -4.73 10.58
CA ALA A 71 -11.92 -4.28 11.38
C ALA A 71 -11.65 -4.37 12.90
N SER A 72 -10.75 -5.26 13.32
CA SER A 72 -10.26 -5.39 14.70
C SER A 72 -9.23 -4.32 15.10
N GLU A 73 -8.72 -3.53 14.15
CA GLU A 73 -7.66 -2.56 14.36
C GLU A 73 -8.15 -1.13 14.09
N ALA A 74 -7.63 -0.18 14.86
CA ALA A 74 -7.92 1.24 14.64
C ALA A 74 -7.08 1.83 13.51
N ASP A 75 -5.92 1.23 13.24
CA ASP A 75 -4.95 1.77 12.31
C ASP A 75 -5.28 1.42 10.86
N GLU A 76 -4.90 2.32 9.97
CA GLU A 76 -5.06 2.19 8.54
C GLU A 76 -3.69 2.10 7.88
N TRP A 77 -3.65 1.34 6.79
CA TRP A 77 -2.44 1.08 6.05
C TRP A 77 -2.64 1.34 4.56
N LEU A 78 -1.55 1.71 3.89
CA LEU A 78 -1.44 1.81 2.45
C LEU A 78 -0.41 0.78 1.98
N TYR A 79 -0.85 -0.12 1.11
CA TYR A 79 0.00 -1.04 0.39
C TYR A 79 0.37 -0.45 -0.97
N LEU A 80 1.66 -0.44 -1.31
CA LEU A 80 2.17 -0.18 -2.66
C LEU A 80 2.99 -1.39 -3.12
N GLY A 81 2.54 -2.10 -4.16
CA GLY A 81 3.28 -3.26 -4.67
C GLY A 81 2.62 -3.98 -5.85
N ASP A 82 3.23 -5.07 -6.31
CA ASP A 82 2.77 -5.87 -7.45
C ASP A 82 1.93 -7.10 -7.04
N GLY A 83 1.56 -7.22 -5.76
CA GLY A 83 0.91 -8.39 -5.17
C GLY A 83 1.88 -9.48 -4.68
N HIS A 84 3.15 -9.42 -5.06
CA HIS A 84 4.21 -10.33 -4.60
C HIS A 84 5.26 -9.61 -3.74
N HIS A 85 5.59 -8.38 -4.12
CA HIS A 85 6.54 -7.51 -3.47
C HIS A 85 5.89 -6.14 -3.29
N GLY A 86 5.96 -5.62 -2.08
CA GLY A 86 5.39 -4.31 -1.80
C GLY A 86 5.87 -3.73 -0.50
N LEU A 87 5.30 -2.58 -0.19
CA LEU A 87 5.58 -1.81 1.01
C LEU A 87 4.26 -1.37 1.64
N ASP A 88 4.06 -1.76 2.89
CA ASP A 88 2.97 -1.29 3.73
C ASP A 88 3.44 -0.12 4.58
N VAL A 89 2.68 0.98 4.55
CA VAL A 89 2.99 2.19 5.32
C VAL A 89 1.72 2.84 5.85
N SER A 90 1.83 3.54 6.98
CA SER A 90 0.73 4.40 7.42
C SER A 90 0.50 5.56 6.43
N PRO A 91 -0.70 6.16 6.38
CA PRO A 91 -1.00 7.34 5.56
C PRO A 91 -0.01 8.50 5.78
N GLU A 92 0.39 8.77 7.02
CA GLU A 92 1.35 9.83 7.36
C GLU A 92 2.74 9.52 6.76
N THR A 93 3.15 8.25 6.81
CA THR A 93 4.43 7.81 6.26
C THR A 93 4.40 7.87 4.74
N ALA A 94 3.31 7.46 4.09
CA ALA A 94 3.11 7.62 2.66
C ALA A 94 3.20 9.09 2.24
N GLN A 95 2.60 10.00 3.01
CA GLN A 95 2.68 11.44 2.72
C GLN A 95 4.11 11.97 2.83
N ARG A 96 4.86 11.56 3.86
CA ARG A 96 6.28 11.91 3.99
C ARG A 96 7.12 11.34 2.85
N LEU A 97 6.86 10.10 2.45
CA LEU A 97 7.55 9.45 1.32
C LEU A 97 7.28 10.18 0.01
N ARG A 98 6.03 10.54 -0.28
CA ARG A 98 5.67 11.35 -1.45
C ARG A 98 6.52 12.62 -1.54
N TRP A 99 6.65 13.36 -0.44
CA TRP A 99 7.48 14.57 -0.39
C TRP A 99 8.98 14.28 -0.54
N ALA A 100 9.48 13.23 0.11
CA ALA A 100 10.89 12.85 0.02
C ALA A 100 11.29 12.43 -1.40
N ILE A 101 10.44 11.63 -2.06
CA ILE A 101 10.62 11.19 -3.45
C ILE A 101 10.62 12.40 -4.39
N GLY A 102 9.64 13.30 -4.26
CA GLY A 102 9.57 14.52 -5.07
C GLY A 102 10.87 15.33 -5.01
N ARG A 103 11.35 15.64 -3.79
CA ARG A 103 12.61 16.36 -3.61
C ARG A 103 13.80 15.65 -4.24
N LEU A 104 13.91 14.33 -4.09
CA LEU A 104 15.02 13.57 -4.66
C LEU A 104 15.01 13.61 -6.21
N MET A 105 13.83 13.57 -6.83
CA MET A 105 13.70 13.66 -8.28
C MET A 105 13.99 15.06 -8.81
N ASP A 106 13.56 16.10 -8.09
CA ASP A 106 13.83 17.49 -8.46
C ASP A 106 15.35 17.79 -8.42
N THR A 107 16.06 17.35 -7.38
CA THR A 107 17.53 17.49 -7.30
C THR A 107 18.27 16.76 -8.43
N LYS A 108 17.76 15.61 -8.88
CA LYS A 108 18.33 14.87 -10.01
C LYS A 108 18.13 15.60 -11.34
N ALA A 109 17.07 16.39 -11.47
CA ALA A 109 16.82 17.20 -12.66
C ALA A 109 17.77 18.41 -12.75
N GLU A 110 18.19 18.99 -11.62
CA GLU A 110 19.14 20.11 -11.57
C GLU A 110 20.61 19.71 -11.88
N LEU A 111 20.93 18.42 -11.79
CA LEU A 111 22.25 17.85 -12.07
C LEU A 111 22.41 17.31 -13.50
N ARG A 112 21.40 17.48 -14.35
CA ARG A 112 21.40 17.08 -15.77
C ARG A 112 21.52 18.28 -16.68
#